data_AF-A0A3A0CBR4-F1
#
_entry.id   AF-A0A3A0CBR4-F1
#
_cell.length_a   1.000
_cell.length_b   1.000
_cell.length_c   1.000
_cell.angle_alpha   90.00
_cell.angle_beta   90.00
_cell.angle_gamma   90.00
#
_symmetry.space_group_name_H-M   'P 1'
#
loop_
_entity.id
_entity.type
_entity.pdbx_description
1 polymer ?
#
loop_
_entity_poly.entity_id
_entity_poly.type
_entity_poly.pdbx_seq_one_letter_code
_entity_poly.pdbx_strand_id
1 'polypeptide(L)'
;MAASDRTMFEIYREADYARLYRVVYFTELDEHNKELEISRAMAGEHIYDGFLTDLHKDEAKQRIAEIVRRLNAGESLTAADIERQLGGILA
;
A
#
# COMPACT_ATOMS: atom_id res chain seq x y z
N MET A 1 19.08 -16.20 6.64
CA MET A 1 17.81 -16.25 5.90
C MET A 1 17.79 -15.00 5.04
N ALA A 2 17.69 -15.13 3.72
CA ALA A 2 17.72 -13.97 2.83
C ALA A 2 16.54 -13.07 3.20
N ALA A 3 16.83 -11.84 3.66
CA ALA A 3 15.79 -10.83 3.76
C ALA A 3 15.18 -10.73 2.36
N SER A 4 13.88 -10.95 2.24
CA SER A 4 13.18 -10.83 0.97
C SER A 4 13.47 -9.44 0.42
N ASP A 5 14.15 -9.31 -0.73
CA ASP A 5 14.46 -8.04 -1.42
C ASP A 5 13.21 -7.32 -1.95
N ARG A 6 12.05 -7.60 -1.33
CA ARG A 6 10.73 -7.22 -1.77
C ARG A 6 9.90 -6.83 -0.58
N THR A 7 9.31 -5.64 -0.67
CA THR A 7 8.39 -5.12 0.34
C THR A 7 6.96 -5.37 -0.12
N MET A 8 6.20 -6.19 0.61
CA MET A 8 4.78 -6.44 0.32
C MET A 8 3.93 -5.29 0.87
N PHE A 9 3.00 -4.78 0.06
CA PHE A 9 2.12 -3.69 0.47
C PHE A 9 0.70 -3.91 -0.01
N GLU A 10 -0.23 -3.22 0.63
CA GLU A 10 -1.63 -3.14 0.20
C GLU A 10 -2.16 -1.72 0.42
N ILE A 11 -2.81 -1.19 -0.62
CA ILE A 11 -3.67 -0.02 -0.56
C ILE A 11 -5.10 -0.51 -0.29
N TYR A 12 -5.70 -0.01 0.77
CA TYR A 12 -7.07 -0.34 1.16
C TYR A 12 -7.83 0.92 1.55
N ARG A 13 -9.15 0.83 1.55
CA ARG A 13 -10.05 1.86 2.06
C ARG A 13 -10.59 1.43 3.41
N GLU A 14 -10.43 2.28 4.42
CA GLU A 14 -10.91 1.99 5.78
C GLU A 14 -12.43 1.76 5.80
N ALA A 15 -12.87 0.84 6.67
CA ALA A 15 -14.28 0.58 6.95
C ALA A 15 -14.87 1.50 8.03
N ASP A 16 -14.09 2.46 8.51
CA ASP A 16 -14.51 3.44 9.50
C ASP A 16 -15.37 4.57 8.90
N TYR A 17 -15.83 5.50 9.73
CA TYR A 17 -16.70 6.59 9.27
C TYR A 17 -16.01 7.52 8.25
N ALA A 18 -14.70 7.70 8.35
CA ALA A 18 -13.95 8.58 7.47
C ALA A 18 -13.73 7.96 6.07
N ARG A 19 -13.73 6.62 5.96
CA ARG A 19 -13.55 5.84 4.72
C ARG A 19 -12.33 6.30 3.91
N LEU A 20 -11.24 6.60 4.61
CA LEU A 20 -10.00 7.07 4.03
C LEU A 20 -9.24 5.91 3.37
N TYR A 21 -8.51 6.22 2.32
CA TYR A 21 -7.55 5.33 1.69
C TYR A 21 -6.24 5.33 2.48
N ARG A 22 -5.67 4.15 2.69
CA ARG A 22 -4.42 3.93 3.42
C ARG A 22 -3.57 2.89 2.71
N VAL A 23 -2.29 2.83 3.11
CA VAL A 23 -1.35 1.78 2.71
C VAL A 23 -0.78 1.11 3.95
N VAL A 24 -0.64 -0.21 3.90
CA VAL A 24 0.13 -1.01 4.86
C VAL A 24 1.32 -1.66 4.15
N TYR A 25 2.49 -1.67 4.79
CA TYR A 25 3.71 -2.34 4.29
C TYR A 25 4.01 -3.55 5.17
N PHE A 26 3.46 -4.72 4.84
CA PHE A 26 3.43 -5.89 5.71
C PHE A 26 4.82 -6.38 6.16
N THR A 27 5.82 -6.29 5.28
CA THR A 27 7.19 -6.71 5.57
C THR A 27 7.96 -5.71 6.43
N GLU A 28 7.38 -4.53 6.70
CA GLU A 28 7.96 -3.50 7.55
C GLU A 28 7.25 -3.36 8.91
N LEU A 29 6.22 -4.17 9.14
CA LEU A 29 5.54 -4.23 10.43
C LEU A 29 6.42 -4.95 11.45
N ASP A 30 6.41 -4.42 12.68
CA ASP A 30 7.04 -5.03 13.85
C ASP A 30 6.00 -5.75 14.70
N GLU A 31 6.44 -6.56 15.68
CA GLU A 31 5.53 -7.37 16.51
C GLU A 31 4.49 -6.54 17.27
N HIS A 32 4.77 -5.26 17.55
CA HIS A 32 3.86 -4.41 18.32
C HIS A 32 2.71 -3.85 17.48
N ASN A 33 2.94 -3.58 16.20
CA ASN A 33 1.93 -2.99 15.32
C ASN A 33 1.30 -3.98 14.32
N LYS A 34 1.92 -5.13 14.11
CA LYS A 34 1.54 -6.08 13.06
C LYS A 34 0.08 -6.54 13.16
N GLU A 35 -0.36 -6.98 14.33
CA GLU A 35 -1.72 -7.51 14.50
C GLU A 35 -2.78 -6.43 14.26
N LEU A 36 -2.53 -5.20 14.74
CA LEU A 36 -3.42 -4.07 14.57
C LEU A 36 -3.54 -3.68 13.09
N GLU A 37 -2.43 -3.53 12.38
CA GLU A 37 -2.41 -3.08 11.00
C GLU A 37 -2.97 -4.15 10.04
N ILE A 38 -2.70 -5.43 10.29
CA ILE A 38 -3.33 -6.53 9.55
C ILE A 38 -4.85 -6.51 9.76
N SER A 39 -5.31 -6.37 11.01
CA SER A 39 -6.74 -6.33 11.32
C SER A 39 -7.44 -5.16 10.62
N ARG A 40 -6.79 -4.00 10.53
CA ARG A 40 -7.32 -2.82 9.81
C ARG A 40 -7.42 -3.05 8.31
N ALA A 41 -6.38 -3.60 7.69
CA ALA A 41 -6.38 -3.92 6.27
C ALA A 41 -7.46 -4.96 5.95
N MET A 42 -7.58 -6.03 6.75
CA MET A 42 -8.60 -7.07 6.56
C MET A 42 -10.04 -6.58 6.76
N ALA A 43 -10.25 -5.58 7.63
CA ALA A 43 -11.56 -4.98 7.82
C ALA A 43 -11.93 -3.98 6.71
N GLY A 44 -10.93 -3.45 6.00
CA GLY A 44 -11.09 -2.49 4.93
C GLY A 44 -11.55 -3.10 3.60
N GLU A 45 -11.82 -2.24 2.64
CA GLU A 45 -12.06 -2.60 1.25
C GLU A 45 -10.72 -2.58 0.50
N HIS A 46 -10.36 -3.72 -0.08
CA HIS A 46 -9.16 -3.89 -0.89
C HIS A 46 -9.22 -3.02 -2.16
N ILE A 47 -8.13 -2.29 -2.46
CA ILE A 47 -8.00 -1.46 -3.68
C ILE A 47 -6.92 -1.98 -4.61
N TYR A 48 -5.72 -2.24 -4.09
CA TYR A 48 -4.58 -2.72 -4.85
C TYR A 48 -3.49 -3.26 -3.92
N ASP A 49 -2.90 -4.41 -4.22
CA ASP A 49 -1.72 -4.94 -3.52
C ASP A 49 -0.58 -5.26 -4.48
N GLY A 50 0.61 -5.45 -3.92
CA GLY A 50 1.74 -5.92 -4.70
C GLY A 50 3.05 -5.98 -3.92
N PHE A 51 4.12 -6.16 -4.68
CA PHE A 51 5.49 -6.20 -4.16
C PHE A 51 6.32 -5.08 -4.77
N LEU A 52 7.00 -4.32 -3.92
CA LEU A 52 7.98 -3.32 -4.31
C LEU A 52 9.36 -3.93 -4.32
N THR A 53 10.20 -3.54 -5.27
CA THR A 53 11.64 -3.86 -5.21
C THR A 53 12.31 -3.00 -4.14
N ASP A 54 13.18 -3.61 -3.32
CA ASP A 54 13.89 -2.85 -2.30
C ASP A 54 14.89 -1.83 -2.89
N LEU A 55 15.34 -2.05 -4.14
CA LEU A 55 16.19 -1.14 -4.90
C LEU A 55 15.59 0.26 -5.11
N HIS A 56 14.27 0.36 -5.27
CA HIS A 56 13.54 1.62 -5.51
C HIS A 56 12.51 1.89 -4.41
N LYS A 57 12.72 1.36 -3.20
CA LYS A 57 11.74 1.39 -2.11
C LYS A 57 11.30 2.80 -1.72
N ASP A 58 12.24 3.74 -1.61
CA ASP A 58 11.91 5.13 -1.23
C ASP A 58 11.08 5.81 -2.31
N GLU A 59 11.44 5.62 -3.59
CA GLU A 59 10.65 6.13 -4.72
C GLU A 59 9.26 5.49 -4.76
N ALA A 60 9.17 4.19 -4.53
CA ALA A 60 7.91 3.48 -4.47
C ALA A 60 6.99 3.97 -3.38
N LYS A 61 7.51 4.19 -2.17
CA LYS A 61 6.73 4.76 -1.07
C LYS A 61 6.24 6.16 -1.39
N GLN A 62 7.04 6.99 -2.05
CA GLN A 62 6.62 8.32 -2.48
C GLN A 62 5.49 8.27 -3.51
N ARG A 63 5.59 7.39 -4.52
CA ARG A 63 4.51 7.21 -5.52
C ARG A 63 3.23 6.68 -4.88
N ILE A 64 3.33 5.71 -3.98
CA ILE A 64 2.15 5.19 -3.26
C ILE A 64 1.53 6.28 -2.38
N ALA A 65 2.34 7.05 -1.66
CA ALA A 65 1.84 8.16 -0.85
C ALA A 65 1.08 9.19 -1.69
N GLU A 66 1.56 9.49 -2.90
CA GLU A 66 0.86 10.36 -3.84
C GLU A 66 -0.47 9.76 -4.35
N ILE A 67 -0.48 8.47 -4.69
CA ILE A 67 -1.70 7.74 -5.08
C ILE A 67 -2.75 7.80 -3.96
N VAL A 68 -2.35 7.48 -2.73
CA VAL A 68 -3.24 7.52 -1.54
C VAL A 68 -3.76 8.93 -1.30
N ARG A 69 -2.91 9.96 -1.43
CA ARG A 69 -3.32 11.36 -1.31
C ARG A 69 -4.38 11.74 -2.33
N ARG A 70 -4.21 11.31 -3.59
CA ARG A 70 -5.15 11.58 -4.70
C ARG A 70 -6.49 10.88 -4.49
N LEU A 71 -6.47 9.59 -4.11
CA LEU A 71 -7.67 8.85 -3.73
C LEU A 71 -8.45 9.55 -2.59
N ASN A 72 -7.74 9.99 -1.56
CA ASN A 72 -8.33 10.75 -0.44
C ASN A 72 -8.83 12.14 -0.83
N ALA A 73 -8.32 12.74 -1.90
CA ALA A 73 -8.84 13.98 -2.47
C ALA A 73 -10.12 13.77 -3.31
N GLY A 74 -10.61 12.53 -3.42
CA GLY A 74 -11.80 12.17 -4.18
C GLY A 74 -11.52 11.78 -5.63
N GLU A 75 -10.26 11.66 -6.03
CA GLU A 75 -9.92 11.17 -7.36
C GLU A 75 -10.24 9.67 -7.47
N SER A 76 -10.89 9.28 -8.57
CA SER A 76 -11.18 7.88 -8.86
C SER A 76 -10.05 7.27 -9.69
N LEU A 77 -9.19 6.48 -9.06
CA LEU A 77 -8.15 5.70 -9.73
C LEU A 77 -8.54 4.23 -9.76
N THR A 78 -8.41 3.59 -10.93
CA THR A 78 -8.62 2.14 -11.05
C THR A 78 -7.35 1.37 -10.68
N ALA A 79 -7.47 0.06 -10.43
CA ALA A 79 -6.30 -0.81 -10.22
C ALA A 79 -5.29 -0.71 -11.38
N ALA A 80 -5.77 -0.61 -12.64
CA ALA A 80 -4.92 -0.44 -13.81
C ALA A 80 -4.19 0.93 -13.83
N ASP A 81 -4.83 1.99 -13.31
CA ASP A 81 -4.18 3.30 -13.17
C ASP A 81 -3.09 3.29 -12.11
N ILE A 82 -3.33 2.57 -11.00
CA ILE A 82 -2.37 2.38 -9.91
C ILE A 82 -1.18 1.56 -10.42
N GLU A 83 -1.44 0.43 -11.06
CA GLU A 83 -0.40 -0.43 -11.67
C GLU A 83 0.47 0.34 -12.66
N ARG A 84 -0.14 1.12 -13.55
CA ARG A 84 0.58 1.96 -14.51
C ARG A 84 1.48 3.01 -13.83
N GLN A 85 1.03 3.61 -12.73
CA GLN A 85 1.81 4.60 -11.98
C GLN A 85 2.96 3.98 -11.18
N LEU A 86 2.78 2.73 -10.74
CA LEU A 86 3.81 1.92 -10.08
C LEU A 86 4.67 1.12 -11.08
N GLY A 87 4.39 1.25 -12.37
CA GLY A 87 5.20 0.67 -13.44
C GLY A 87 6.67 1.09 -13.32
N GLY A 88 7.56 0.09 -13.42
CA GLY A 88 9.01 0.27 -13.31
C GLY A 88 9.61 0.13 -11.92
N ILE A 89 8.78 0.05 -10.86
CA ILE A 89 9.24 -0.13 -9.47
C ILE A 89 8.60 -1.33 -8.73
N LEU A 90 7.55 -1.92 -9.31
CA LEU A 90 7.01 -3.22 -8.91
C LEU A 90 8.01 -4.36 -9.20
N ALA A 91 7.96 -5.41 -8.38
CA ALA A 91 8.92 -6.52 -8.34
C ALA A 91 8.50 -7.80 -9.07
#